data_AF-T0PM36-F1
#
_entry.id   AF-T0PM36-F1
#
_cell.length_a   1.000
_cell.length_b   1.000
_cell.length_c   1.000
_cell.angle_alpha   90.00
_cell.angle_beta   90.00
_cell.angle_gamma   90.00
#
_symmetry.space_group_name_H-M   'P 1'
#
loop_
_entity.id
_entity.type
_entity.pdbx_description
1 polymer ?
#
loop_
_entity_poly.entity_id
_entity_poly.type
_entity_poly.pdbx_seq_one_letter_code
_entity_poly.pdbx_strand_id
1 'polypeptide(L)'
;MLWYKKLNHDFDFNNNKHYLIYASNGVMKTSFAKTFKNLSLGKFPKDEVFNKDTICEVKKEDETLIEKEEIFVINSFEDDYSSKNTSKLIARKELKEKYEVEIEKIEIYKNNFLTKIKEMTKIKDCPSPNKIDTPNSLYLVFS
;
A
#
# COMPACT_ATOMS: atom_id res chain seq x y z
N MET A 1 -6.39 -0.37 -23.69
CA MET A 1 -7.16 -1.13 -22.72
C MET A 1 -8.54 -1.23 -23.33
N LEU A 2 -8.99 -2.43 -23.70
CA LEU A 2 -10.31 -2.62 -24.32
C LEU A 2 -11.38 -2.42 -23.25
N TRP A 3 -11.77 -1.16 -23.05
CA TRP A 3 -12.93 -0.80 -22.24
C TRP A 3 -14.19 -1.08 -23.05
N TYR A 4 -14.88 -2.17 -22.75
CA TYR A 4 -16.28 -2.28 -23.12
C TYR A 4 -17.09 -2.88 -21.97
N LYS A 5 -17.38 -2.02 -21.00
CA LYS A 5 -18.58 -1.96 -20.14
C LYS A 5 -18.26 -1.09 -18.92
N LYS A 6 -18.88 0.09 -18.87
CA LYS A 6 -18.86 0.98 -17.69
C LYS A 6 -19.60 0.26 -16.55
N LEU A 7 -18.99 0.15 -15.36
CA LEU A 7 -19.69 -0.26 -14.14
C LEU A 7 -20.32 1.00 -13.51
N ASN A 8 -21.63 1.14 -13.61
CA ASN A 8 -22.40 2.12 -12.84
C ASN A 8 -23.20 1.34 -11.79
N HIS A 9 -22.78 1.39 -10.54
CA HIS A 9 -23.47 0.73 -9.43
C HIS A 9 -23.17 1.48 -8.13
N ASP A 10 -24.20 1.70 -7.33
CA ASP A 10 -24.07 2.31 -6.00
C ASP A 10 -23.95 1.20 -4.96
N PHE A 11 -22.84 1.18 -4.24
CA PHE A 11 -22.57 0.17 -3.20
C PHE A 11 -23.04 0.71 -1.84
N ASP A 12 -24.13 0.14 -1.31
CA ASP A 12 -24.68 0.45 0.01
C ASP A 12 -24.19 -0.53 1.09
N PHE A 13 -23.26 -0.07 1.92
CA PHE A 13 -22.65 -0.87 2.98
C PHE A 13 -23.45 -0.91 4.29
N ASN A 14 -24.63 -0.29 4.37
CA ASN A 14 -25.43 -0.25 5.60
C ASN A 14 -25.98 -1.64 5.98
N ASN A 15 -26.53 -2.36 5.01
CA ASN A 15 -27.14 -3.67 5.22
C ASN A 15 -26.17 -4.83 4.93
N ASN A 16 -25.26 -4.67 3.97
CA ASN A 16 -24.31 -5.70 3.55
C ASN A 16 -22.89 -5.13 3.48
N LYS A 17 -21.97 -5.70 4.28
CA LYS A 17 -20.58 -5.24 4.33
C LYS A 17 -19.70 -5.81 3.20
N HIS A 18 -20.24 -6.69 2.37
CA HIS A 18 -19.48 -7.46 1.39
C HIS A 18 -20.20 -7.50 0.04
N TYR A 19 -19.42 -7.34 -1.03
CA TYR A 19 -19.89 -7.39 -2.40
C TYR A 19 -19.06 -8.36 -3.24
N LEU A 20 -19.74 -9.14 -4.09
CA LEU A 20 -19.11 -10.01 -5.07
C LEU A 20 -19.26 -9.39 -6.46
N ILE A 21 -18.15 -8.99 -7.07
CA ILE A 21 -18.13 -8.46 -8.43
C ILE A 21 -17.69 -9.59 -9.37
N TYR A 22 -18.59 -9.99 -10.29
CA TYR A 22 -18.30 -10.99 -11.32
C TYR A 22 -18.41 -10.36 -12.71
N ALA A 23 -17.43 -10.66 -13.58
CA ALA A 23 -17.45 -10.24 -14.99
C ALA A 23 -16.76 -11.31 -15.85
N SER A 24 -16.95 -11.30 -17.17
CA SER A 24 -16.24 -12.20 -18.08
C SER A 24 -14.74 -11.87 -18.17
N ASN A 25 -13.97 -12.73 -18.84
CA ASN A 25 -12.54 -12.49 -19.05
C ASN A 25 -12.32 -11.29 -19.97
N GLY A 26 -11.29 -10.49 -19.68
CA GLY A 26 -10.92 -9.31 -20.47
C GLY A 26 -11.76 -8.05 -20.23
N VAL A 27 -12.66 -8.01 -19.24
CA VAL A 27 -13.54 -6.85 -18.98
C VAL A 27 -12.96 -5.91 -17.93
N MET A 28 -13.21 -6.19 -16.64
CA MET A 28 -12.95 -5.23 -15.57
C MET A 28 -12.35 -5.84 -14.30
N LYS A 29 -12.38 -7.15 -14.10
CA LYS A 29 -11.97 -7.78 -12.81
C LYS A 29 -10.54 -7.40 -12.42
N THR A 30 -9.61 -7.67 -13.32
CA THR A 30 -8.17 -7.43 -13.09
C THR A 30 -7.85 -5.95 -13.07
N SER A 31 -8.47 -5.15 -13.94
CA SER A 31 -8.22 -3.70 -13.98
C SER A 31 -8.77 -2.99 -12.75
N PHE A 32 -9.95 -3.39 -12.27
CA PHE A 32 -10.53 -2.88 -11.03
C PHE A 32 -9.61 -3.16 -9.84
N ALA A 33 -9.14 -4.40 -9.69
CA ALA A 33 -8.18 -4.76 -8.64
C ALA A 33 -6.87 -3.95 -8.75
N LYS A 34 -6.31 -3.80 -9.97
CA LYS A 34 -5.12 -2.97 -10.21
C LYS A 34 -5.33 -1.49 -9.84
N THR A 35 -6.51 -0.94 -10.14
CA THR A 35 -6.86 0.45 -9.79
C THR A 35 -6.79 0.66 -8.27
N PHE A 36 -7.46 -0.18 -7.49
CA PHE A 36 -7.42 -0.07 -6.02
C PHE A 36 -6.03 -0.36 -5.45
N LYS A 37 -5.24 -1.23 -6.09
CA LYS A 37 -3.84 -1.47 -5.70
C LYS A 37 -2.96 -0.24 -5.93
N ASN A 38 -3.16 0.49 -7.02
CA ASN A 38 -2.43 1.75 -7.25
C ASN A 38 -2.84 2.80 -6.21
N LEU A 39 -4.14 2.90 -5.90
CA LEU A 39 -4.64 3.82 -4.88
C LEU A 39 -4.06 3.51 -3.49
N SER A 40 -3.97 2.24 -3.08
CA SER A 40 -3.36 1.87 -1.79
C SER A 40 -1.86 2.19 -1.71
N LEU A 41 -1.17 2.30 -2.85
CA LEU A 41 0.22 2.75 -2.95
C LEU A 41 0.36 4.27 -3.09
N GLY A 42 -0.75 5.02 -3.10
CA GLY A 42 -0.77 6.46 -3.34
C GLY A 42 -0.40 6.84 -4.78
N LYS A 43 -0.53 5.91 -5.74
CA LYS A 43 -0.28 6.13 -7.16
C LYS A 43 -1.60 6.41 -7.88
N PHE A 44 -1.61 7.40 -8.75
CA PHE A 44 -2.77 7.66 -9.60
C PHE A 44 -2.91 6.56 -10.67
N PRO A 45 -4.08 5.92 -10.83
CA PRO A 45 -4.31 4.91 -11.86
C PRO A 45 -4.16 5.51 -13.26
N LYS A 46 -3.52 4.76 -14.18
CA LYS A 46 -3.29 5.20 -15.57
C LYS A 46 -3.71 4.13 -16.56
N ASP A 47 -4.07 4.54 -17.78
CA ASP A 47 -4.26 3.61 -18.89
C ASP A 47 -2.89 3.06 -19.33
N GLU A 48 -2.65 1.78 -19.07
CA GLU A 48 -1.39 1.08 -19.43
C GLU A 48 -1.19 0.93 -20.95
N VAL A 49 -2.22 1.11 -21.78
CA VAL A 49 -2.15 0.77 -23.22
C VAL A 49 -2.16 2.00 -24.11
N PHE A 50 -2.96 3.02 -23.78
CA PHE A 50 -3.12 4.20 -24.63
C PHE A 50 -2.55 5.47 -23.99
N ASN A 51 -1.97 5.38 -22.79
CA ASN A 51 -1.35 6.49 -22.07
C ASN A 51 -2.23 7.76 -22.04
N LYS A 52 -3.55 7.56 -21.94
CA LYS A 52 -4.55 8.64 -21.92
C LYS A 52 -4.72 9.17 -20.50
N ASP A 53 -5.04 10.46 -20.42
CA ASP A 53 -5.51 11.07 -19.19
C ASP A 53 -6.73 10.32 -18.69
N THR A 54 -6.64 9.87 -17.44
CA THR A 54 -7.65 9.06 -16.78
C THR A 54 -8.19 9.87 -15.61
N ILE A 55 -9.49 9.77 -15.36
CA ILE A 55 -10.12 10.37 -14.19
C ILE A 55 -10.42 9.22 -13.24
N CYS A 56 -9.88 9.30 -12.03
CA CYS A 56 -10.16 8.37 -10.96
C CYS A 56 -10.47 9.18 -9.71
N GLU A 57 -11.71 9.07 -9.23
CA GLU A 57 -12.18 9.72 -8.03
C GLU A 57 -12.86 8.66 -7.17
N VAL A 58 -12.39 8.52 -5.94
CA VAL A 58 -12.93 7.56 -4.97
C VAL A 58 -13.20 8.33 -3.68
N LYS A 59 -14.49 8.53 -3.40
CA LYS A 59 -14.99 9.31 -2.27
C LYS A 59 -15.82 8.45 -1.34
N LYS A 60 -15.86 8.85 -0.07
CA LYS A 60 -16.79 8.34 0.95
C LYS A 60 -18.13 9.06 0.82
N GLU A 61 -19.09 8.64 1.64
CA GLU A 61 -20.44 9.22 1.72
C GLU A 61 -20.42 10.72 2.08
N ASP A 62 -19.44 11.17 2.86
CA ASP A 62 -19.23 12.56 3.27
C ASP A 62 -18.43 13.40 2.25
N GLU A 63 -18.30 12.91 1.00
CA GLU A 63 -17.50 13.49 -0.08
C GLU A 63 -15.98 13.57 0.18
N THR A 64 -15.49 13.02 1.29
CA THR A 64 -14.05 12.98 1.57
C THR A 64 -13.36 11.91 0.71
N LEU A 65 -12.11 12.19 0.31
CA LEU A 65 -11.31 11.22 -0.44
C LEU A 65 -10.91 10.06 0.49
N ILE A 66 -10.93 8.84 -0.04
CA ILE A 66 -10.43 7.67 0.69
C ILE A 66 -8.91 7.77 0.80
N GLU A 67 -8.39 7.65 2.02
CA GLU A 67 -6.95 7.65 2.25
C GLU A 67 -6.32 6.32 1.80
N LYS A 68 -5.07 6.36 1.34
CA LYS A 68 -4.38 5.14 0.87
C LYS A 68 -4.25 4.10 1.98
N GLU A 69 -4.16 4.51 3.24
CA GLU A 69 -4.08 3.68 4.44
C GLU A 69 -5.37 2.88 4.72
N GLU A 70 -6.50 3.35 4.21
CA GLU A 70 -7.82 2.73 4.35
C GLU A 70 -8.09 1.68 3.27
N ILE A 71 -7.28 1.66 2.20
CA ILE A 71 -7.41 0.71 1.09
C ILE A 71 -6.43 -0.43 1.28
N PHE A 72 -6.96 -1.65 1.40
CA PHE A 72 -6.14 -2.86 1.44
C PHE A 72 -6.61 -3.85 0.36
N VAL A 73 -5.73 -4.14 -0.60
CA VAL A 73 -6.02 -5.03 -1.73
C VAL A 73 -5.26 -6.34 -1.55
N ILE A 74 -6.00 -7.45 -1.56
CA ILE A 74 -5.44 -8.80 -1.52
C ILE A 74 -5.50 -9.36 -2.94
N ASN A 75 -4.33 -9.58 -3.52
CA ASN A 75 -4.11 -10.24 -4.79
C ASN A 75 -3.63 -11.68 -4.59
N SER A 76 -4.27 -12.65 -5.24
CA SER A 76 -3.91 -14.07 -5.11
C SER A 76 -2.54 -14.43 -5.68
N PHE A 77 -1.92 -13.54 -6.45
CA PHE A 77 -0.61 -13.73 -7.07
C PHE A 77 0.56 -13.12 -6.28
N GLU A 78 0.29 -12.51 -5.12
CA GLU A 78 1.34 -11.98 -4.25
C GLU A 78 1.48 -12.88 -3.02
N ASP A 79 2.64 -13.53 -2.90
CA ASP A 79 2.90 -14.54 -1.87
C ASP A 79 3.11 -13.94 -0.48
N ASP A 80 3.54 -12.67 -0.38
CA ASP A 80 3.86 -12.01 0.89
C ASP A 80 3.31 -10.59 0.99
N TYR A 81 2.52 -10.34 2.03
CA TYR A 81 2.09 -9.00 2.45
C TYR A 81 2.95 -8.56 3.63
N SER A 82 3.91 -7.67 3.40
CA SER A 82 4.88 -7.26 4.42
C SER A 82 4.30 -6.24 5.43
N SER A 83 4.23 -6.71 6.68
CA SER A 83 4.47 -6.04 7.99
C SER A 83 3.53 -4.95 8.52
N LYS A 84 2.96 -4.03 7.73
CA LYS A 84 2.12 -2.94 8.31
C LYS A 84 0.63 -3.23 8.37
N ASN A 85 0.14 -4.06 7.45
CA ASN A 85 -1.29 -4.35 7.31
C ASN A 85 -1.63 -5.82 7.60
N THR A 86 -0.65 -6.65 7.99
CA THR A 86 -0.85 -8.06 8.35
C THR A 86 -1.79 -8.22 9.54
N SER A 87 -1.77 -7.28 10.50
CA SER A 87 -2.74 -7.27 11.61
C SER A 87 -4.19 -7.10 11.15
N LYS A 88 -4.44 -6.44 10.00
CA LYS A 88 -5.78 -6.29 9.42
C LYS A 88 -6.34 -7.61 8.86
N LEU A 89 -5.47 -8.57 8.54
CA LEU A 89 -5.87 -9.92 8.11
C LEU A 89 -6.27 -10.82 9.29
N ILE A 90 -5.89 -10.46 10.51
CA ILE A 90 -6.19 -11.26 11.70
C ILE A 90 -7.64 -10.99 12.13
N ALA A 91 -8.56 -11.87 11.71
CA ALA A 91 -9.99 -11.73 11.97
C ALA A 91 -10.36 -11.90 13.46
N ARG A 92 -9.55 -12.65 14.23
CA ARG A 92 -9.80 -12.90 15.66
C ARG A 92 -9.17 -11.81 16.52
N LYS A 93 -10.01 -11.11 17.29
CA LYS A 93 -9.60 -9.98 18.14
C LYS A 93 -8.45 -10.31 19.11
N GLU A 94 -8.54 -11.44 19.82
CA GLU A 94 -7.51 -11.86 20.77
C GLU A 94 -6.15 -12.12 20.12
N LEU A 95 -6.15 -12.68 18.90
CA LEU A 95 -4.92 -12.93 18.15
C LEU A 95 -4.34 -11.64 17.59
N LYS A 96 -5.20 -10.70 17.19
CA LYS A 96 -4.79 -9.38 16.71
C LYS A 96 -4.11 -8.59 17.84
N GLU A 97 -4.72 -8.54 19.01
CA GLU A 97 -4.15 -7.84 20.19
C GLU A 97 -2.78 -8.42 20.56
N LYS A 98 -2.65 -9.75 20.62
CA LYS A 98 -1.36 -10.41 20.88
C LYS A 98 -0.31 -10.05 19.82
N TYR A 99 -0.68 -10.04 18.55
CA TYR A 99 0.22 -9.68 17.47
C TYR A 99 0.68 -8.23 17.55
N GLU A 100 -0.24 -7.29 17.82
CA GLU A 100 0.06 -5.86 17.96
C GLU A 100 1.02 -5.61 19.14
N VAL A 101 0.80 -6.26 20.29
CA VAL A 101 1.68 -6.15 21.46
C VAL A 101 3.10 -6.66 21.15
N GLU A 102 3.24 -7.79 20.45
CA GLU A 102 4.55 -8.33 20.12
C GLU A 102 5.30 -7.45 19.10
N ILE A 103 4.58 -6.88 18.12
CA ILE A 103 5.17 -5.93 17.17
C ILE A 103 5.66 -4.66 17.87
N GLU A 104 4.88 -4.11 18.79
CA GLU A 104 5.27 -2.93 19.57
C GLU A 104 6.56 -3.18 20.37
N LYS A 105 6.68 -4.35 21.02
CA LYS A 105 7.91 -4.75 21.72
C LYS A 105 9.10 -4.78 20.77
N ILE A 106 8.95 -5.39 19.59
CA ILE A 106 10.02 -5.48 18.58
C ILE A 106 10.47 -4.09 18.15
N GLU A 107 9.55 -3.16 17.92
CA GLU A 107 9.88 -1.76 17.59
C GLU A 107 10.63 -1.05 18.72
N ILE A 108 10.20 -1.23 19.97
CA ILE A 108 10.89 -0.68 21.14
C ILE A 108 12.32 -1.20 21.23
N TYR A 109 12.53 -2.53 21.12
CA TYR A 109 13.86 -3.12 21.18
C TYR A 109 14.75 -2.64 20.03
N LYS A 110 14.20 -2.54 18.81
CA LYS A 110 14.92 -2.01 17.64
C LYS A 110 15.34 -0.55 17.86
N ASN A 111 14.45 0.29 18.36
CA ASN A 111 14.75 1.70 18.60
C ASN A 111 15.79 1.86 19.73
N ASN A 112 15.66 1.09 20.81
CA ASN A 112 16.65 1.07 21.90
C ASN A 112 18.02 0.57 21.46
N PHE A 113 18.06 -0.38 20.53
CA PHE A 113 19.31 -0.84 19.93
C PHE A 113 19.93 0.23 19.04
N LEU A 114 19.12 0.87 18.19
CA LEU A 114 19.56 1.97 17.33
C LEU A 114 20.07 3.17 18.14
N THR A 115 19.41 3.55 19.23
CA THR A 115 19.89 4.64 20.11
C THR A 115 21.24 4.31 20.72
N LYS A 116 21.41 3.10 21.27
CA LYS A 116 22.71 2.64 21.81
C LYS A 116 23.82 2.65 20.75
N ILE A 117 23.53 2.21 19.52
CA ILE A 117 24.50 2.28 18.42
C ILE A 117 24.85 3.73 18.09
N LYS A 118 23.86 4.63 18.00
CA LYS A 118 24.11 6.05 17.72
C LYS A 118 24.99 6.70 18.80
N GLU A 119 24.73 6.39 20.07
CA GLU A 119 25.54 6.86 21.21
C GLU A 119 26.99 6.37 21.13
N MET A 120 27.21 5.10 20.79
CA MET A 120 28.55 4.52 20.68
C MET A 120 29.32 5.01 19.46
N THR A 121 28.63 5.26 18.35
CA THR A 121 29.28 5.60 17.07
C THR A 121 29.57 7.09 16.93
N LYS A 122 28.93 7.99 17.70
CA LYS A 122 29.00 9.46 17.55
C LYS A 122 28.79 9.96 16.10
N ILE A 123 28.18 9.13 15.24
CA ILE A 123 27.88 9.49 13.86
C ILE A 123 26.63 10.37 13.90
N LYS A 124 26.80 11.67 13.58
CA LYS A 124 25.66 12.55 13.26
C LYS A 124 24.97 11.96 12.03
N ASP A 125 23.64 11.89 12.10
CA ASP A 125 22.78 11.14 11.18
C ASP A 125 23.35 11.04 9.75
N CYS A 126 23.72 9.81 9.37
CA CYS A 126 24.00 9.51 7.98
C CYS A 126 22.67 9.68 7.21
N PRO A 127 22.60 10.52 6.17
CA PRO A 127 21.38 10.69 5.41
C PRO A 127 20.93 9.33 4.86
N SER A 128 19.64 9.03 5.05
CA SER A 128 19.00 7.84 4.50
C SER A 128 19.36 7.67 3.01
N PRO A 129 19.63 6.46 2.51
CA PRO A 129 20.07 6.23 1.12
C PRO A 129 19.00 6.50 0.04
N ASN A 130 17.89 7.17 0.37
CA ASN A 130 16.76 7.40 -0.54
C ASN A 130 16.53 8.88 -0.90
N LYS A 131 17.61 9.59 -1.26
CA LYS A 131 17.55 10.65 -2.26
C LYS A 131 18.74 10.53 -3.20
N ILE A 132 18.57 9.69 -4.23
CA ILE A 132 19.35 9.83 -5.45
C ILE A 132 18.71 10.98 -6.22
N ASP A 133 19.05 12.20 -5.84
CA ASP A 133 19.07 13.31 -6.77
C ASP A 133 20.54 13.44 -7.19
N THR A 134 20.87 12.95 -8.39
CA THR A 134 22.11 13.30 -9.09
C THR A 134 22.10 14.83 -9.34
N PRO A 135 23.23 15.55 -9.53
CA PRO A 135 24.49 15.09 -10.16
C PRO A 135 25.79 15.65 -9.52
N ASN A 136 26.75 14.78 -9.16
CA ASN A 136 28.20 15.00 -9.35
C ASN A 136 29.06 13.93 -8.63
N SER A 137 29.92 13.31 -9.43
CA SER A 137 31.10 12.45 -9.16
C SER A 137 31.49 12.10 -7.70
N LEU A 138 31.71 10.81 -7.44
CA LEU A 138 33.06 10.22 -7.29
C LEU A 138 32.96 8.67 -7.25
N TYR A 139 33.65 7.97 -8.17
CA TYR A 139 33.85 6.51 -8.09
C TYR A 139 35.10 6.22 -7.27
N LEU A 140 34.97 5.47 -6.18
CA LEU A 140 36.11 4.87 -5.46
C LEU A 140 36.35 3.47 -6.01
N VAL A 141 37.44 3.31 -6.76
CA VAL A 141 38.02 2.01 -7.12
C VAL A 141 38.99 1.64 -6.00
N PHE A 142 38.81 0.47 -5.39
CA PHE A 142 39.80 -0.10 -4.48
C PHE A 142 40.81 -0.94 -5.28
N SER A 143 42.09 -0.66 -5.05
CA SER A 143 43.23 -1.50 -5.47
C SER A 143 43.31 -2.78 -4.65
#